data_AF-A0A1B6E1V5-F1
#
_entry.id   AF-A0A1B6E1V5-F1
#
_cell.length_a   1.000
_cell.length_b   1.000
_cell.length_c   1.000
_cell.angle_alpha   90.00
_cell.angle_beta   90.00
_cell.angle_gamma   90.00
#
_symmetry.space_group_name_H-M   'P 1'
#
loop_
_entity.id
_entity.type
_entity.pdbx_description
1 polymer ?
#
loop_
_entity_poly.entity_id
_entity_poly.type
_entity_poly.pdbx_seq_one_letter_code
_entity_poly.pdbx_strand_id
1 'polypeptide(L)'
;SVFNCLDYFHRVMRKQKEWGYLRYDLRYDPFFQLRIAMSDYASPYLNPAATLVWDKIERECVSDTIDSTIPTLEDLGVVLTHVEHQVPWELKPYRSIPYYDEELGEFEKPTPPAAVV
;
A
#
# COMPACT_ATOMS: atom_id res chain seq x y z
N SER A 1 -12.77 -2.13 1.13
CA SER A 1 -12.69 -0.65 1.25
C SER A 1 -11.22 -0.32 1.44
N VAL A 2 -10.62 0.46 0.54
CA VAL A 2 -9.16 0.71 0.44
C VAL A 2 -8.53 1.12 1.79
N PHE A 3 -9.26 1.90 2.59
CA PHE A 3 -8.82 2.32 3.92
C PHE A 3 -8.53 1.15 4.88
N ASN A 4 -9.28 0.05 4.78
CA ASN A 4 -9.07 -1.13 5.63
C ASN A 4 -7.80 -1.91 5.24
N CYS A 5 -7.40 -1.88 3.97
CA CYS A 5 -6.16 -2.51 3.51
C CYS A 5 -4.93 -1.77 4.00
N LEU A 6 -4.96 -0.43 4.01
CA LEU A 6 -3.87 0.39 4.54
C LEU A 6 -3.68 0.13 6.05
N ASP A 7 -4.76 0.04 6.83
CA ASP A 7 -4.67 -0.33 8.24
C ASP A 7 -4.03 -1.71 8.44
N TYR A 8 -4.39 -2.67 7.59
CA TYR A 8 -3.81 -4.00 7.61
C TYR A 8 -2.30 -3.94 7.36
N PHE A 9 -1.83 -3.22 6.35
CA PHE A 9 -0.38 -3.06 6.09
C PHE A 9 0.35 -2.37 7.25
N HIS A 10 -0.25 -1.35 7.84
CA HIS A 10 0.34 -0.68 9.02
C HIS A 10 0.42 -1.60 10.25
N ARG A 11 -0.58 -2.48 10.44
CA ARG A 11 -0.56 -3.53 11.46
C ARG A 11 0.54 -4.57 11.18
N VAL A 12 0.68 -5.02 9.93
CA VAL A 12 1.75 -5.95 9.51
C VAL A 12 3.13 -5.34 9.74
N MET A 13 3.32 -4.07 9.39
CA MET A 13 4.58 -3.34 9.61
C MET A 13 4.84 -2.98 11.08
N ARG A 14 3.84 -3.13 11.96
CA ARG A 14 3.89 -2.76 13.39
C ARG A 14 4.31 -1.31 13.64
N LYS A 15 3.95 -0.42 12.70
CA LYS A 15 4.11 1.03 12.88
C LYS A 15 2.90 1.54 13.66
N GLN A 16 2.98 1.46 14.99
CA GLN A 16 1.96 2.01 15.87
C GLN A 16 1.93 3.55 15.84
N LYS A 17 1.01 4.14 16.62
CA LYS A 17 0.78 5.59 16.73
C LYS A 17 2.04 6.40 17.08
N GLU A 18 2.99 5.82 17.80
CA GLU A 18 4.29 6.45 18.12
C GLU A 18 5.17 6.70 16.90
N TRP A 19 5.00 5.95 15.81
CA TRP A 19 5.68 6.19 14.52
C TRP A 19 5.00 7.27 13.66
N GLY A 20 3.99 7.96 14.18
CA GLY A 20 3.36 9.11 13.51
C GLY A 20 2.35 8.76 12.44
N TYR A 21 1.79 7.54 12.43
CA TYR A 21 0.67 7.23 11.53
C TYR A 21 -0.57 8.04 11.96
N LEU A 22 -0.90 9.06 11.18
CA LEU A 22 -2.10 9.87 11.32
C LEU A 22 -2.90 9.80 10.02
N ARG A 23 -4.19 9.48 10.14
CA ARG A 23 -5.14 9.66 9.05
C ARG A 23 -5.54 11.12 9.01
N TYR A 24 -5.18 11.79 7.94
CA TYR A 24 -5.62 13.15 7.69
C TYR A 24 -5.97 13.32 6.22
N ASP A 25 -6.78 14.33 5.92
CA ASP A 25 -7.20 14.62 4.56
C ASP A 25 -6.07 15.38 3.83
N LEU A 26 -5.42 14.67 2.91
CA LEU A 26 -4.32 15.19 2.10
C LEU A 26 -4.76 16.31 1.14
N ARG A 27 -6.07 16.45 0.88
CA ARG A 27 -6.61 17.49 -0.01
C ARG A 27 -6.42 18.89 0.53
N TYR A 28 -6.36 19.05 1.84
CA TYR A 28 -6.25 20.36 2.51
C TYR A 28 -4.85 20.67 3.01
N ASP A 29 -3.86 19.83 2.72
CA ASP A 29 -2.48 20.04 3.13
C ASP A 29 -1.68 20.76 2.03
N PRO A 30 -1.43 22.07 2.17
CA PRO A 30 -0.69 22.83 1.16
C PRO A 30 0.78 22.39 1.07
N PHE A 31 1.37 21.86 2.15
CA PHE A 31 2.75 21.36 2.11
C PHE A 31 2.85 20.07 1.31
N PHE A 32 1.84 19.20 1.44
CA PHE A 32 1.76 17.98 0.65
C PHE A 32 1.60 18.29 -0.85
N GLN A 33 0.68 19.18 -1.21
CA GLN A 33 0.49 19.61 -2.60
C GLN A 33 1.75 20.23 -3.19
N LEU A 34 2.45 21.08 -2.42
CA LEU A 34 3.71 21.68 -2.84
C LEU A 34 4.78 20.61 -3.10
N ARG A 35 4.90 19.61 -2.22
CA ARG A 35 5.85 18.51 -2.37
C ARG A 35 5.58 17.69 -3.62
N ILE A 36 4.31 17.42 -3.94
CA ILE A 36 3.93 16.71 -5.16
C ILE A 36 4.29 17.56 -6.38
N ALA A 37 3.95 18.85 -6.39
CA ALA A 37 4.25 19.73 -7.51
C ALA A 37 5.77 19.85 -7.79
N MET A 38 6.61 19.92 -6.75
CA MET A 38 8.06 19.89 -6.91
C MET A 38 8.56 18.56 -7.48
N SER A 39 8.01 17.44 -6.98
CA SER A 39 8.36 16.10 -7.44
C SER A 39 7.90 15.86 -8.88
N ASP A 40 6.74 16.38 -9.27
CA ASP A 40 6.20 16.33 -10.62
C ASP A 40 7.03 17.18 -11.60
N TYR A 41 7.45 18.37 -11.19
CA TYR A 41 8.40 19.18 -11.98
C TYR A 41 9.74 18.48 -12.20
N ALA A 42 10.23 17.73 -11.21
CA ALA A 42 11.47 16.96 -11.30
C ALA A 42 11.29 15.59 -11.97
N SER A 43 10.05 15.13 -12.18
CA SER A 43 9.68 13.82 -12.73
C SER A 43 10.36 13.50 -14.08
N PRO A 44 10.48 14.42 -15.05
CA PRO A 44 11.16 14.13 -16.32
C PRO A 44 12.63 13.71 -16.15
N TYR A 45 13.28 14.17 -15.07
CA TYR A 45 14.70 13.91 -14.81
C TYR A 45 14.92 12.73 -13.84
N LEU A 46 13.90 12.40 -13.04
CA LEU A 46 13.97 11.39 -11.99
C LEU A 46 13.13 10.14 -12.30
N ASN A 47 12.55 10.02 -13.49
CA ASN A 47 11.84 8.81 -13.91
C ASN A 47 12.82 7.63 -14.04
N PRO A 48 12.59 6.46 -13.40
CA PRO A 48 11.37 5.99 -12.73
C PRO A 48 11.35 6.12 -11.18
N ALA A 49 12.36 6.76 -10.58
CA ALA A 49 12.52 6.87 -9.13
C ALA A 49 11.55 7.86 -8.45
N ALA A 50 10.86 8.72 -9.20
CA ALA A 50 9.85 9.62 -8.66
C ALA A 50 8.63 8.82 -8.16
N THR A 51 8.51 8.64 -6.84
CA THR A 51 7.42 7.87 -6.21
C THR A 51 6.16 8.69 -5.96
N LEU A 52 6.26 10.02 -5.83
CA LEU A 52 5.14 10.92 -5.54
C LEU A 52 4.90 11.87 -6.70
N VAL A 53 3.90 11.56 -7.53
CA VAL A 53 3.50 12.35 -8.72
C VAL A 53 1.97 12.35 -8.79
N TRP A 54 1.37 13.39 -9.36
CA TRP A 54 -0.09 13.50 -9.49
C TRP A 54 -0.73 12.29 -10.17
N ASP A 55 -0.14 11.80 -11.25
CA ASP A 55 -0.58 10.60 -11.98
C ASP A 55 -0.70 9.36 -11.07
N LYS A 56 0.30 9.13 -10.21
CA LYS A 56 0.28 7.99 -9.27
C LYS A 56 -0.80 8.13 -8.21
N ILE A 57 -1.00 9.34 -7.70
CA ILE A 57 -2.03 9.63 -6.70
C ILE A 57 -3.42 9.43 -7.31
N GLU A 58 -3.63 9.95 -8.52
CA GLU A 58 -4.89 9.78 -9.24
C GLU A 58 -5.19 8.30 -9.45
N ARG A 59 -4.21 7.53 -9.94
CA ARG A 59 -4.34 6.08 -10.11
C ARG A 59 -4.72 5.35 -8.83
N GLU A 60 -4.12 5.69 -7.70
CA GLU A 60 -4.46 5.08 -6.39
C GLU A 60 -5.84 5.49 -5.86
N CYS A 61 -6.39 6.62 -6.32
CA CYS A 61 -7.73 7.08 -5.97
C CYS A 61 -8.84 6.45 -6.83
N VAL A 62 -8.48 5.78 -7.94
CA VAL A 62 -9.44 5.12 -8.83
C VAL A 62 -9.70 3.69 -8.35
N SER A 63 -10.97 3.30 -8.26
CA SER A 63 -11.36 1.92 -7.93
C SER A 63 -11.26 1.02 -9.15
N ASP A 64 -10.70 -0.18 -8.98
CA ASP A 64 -10.67 -1.21 -10.01
C ASP A 64 -12.08 -1.64 -10.42
N THR A 65 -12.30 -1.81 -11.73
CA THR A 65 -13.53 -2.32 -12.30
C THR A 65 -13.30 -3.71 -12.89
N ILE A 66 -14.28 -4.61 -12.73
CA ILE A 66 -14.22 -5.95 -13.30
C ILE A 66 -14.86 -5.89 -14.68
N ASP A 67 -14.05 -6.09 -15.72
CA ASP A 67 -14.53 -6.26 -17.08
C ASP A 67 -14.65 -7.76 -17.40
N SER A 68 -15.89 -8.24 -17.53
CA SER A 68 -16.17 -9.64 -17.84
C SER A 68 -16.04 -10.00 -19.32
N THR A 69 -15.74 -9.02 -20.19
CA THR A 69 -15.58 -9.26 -21.63
C THR A 69 -14.18 -9.75 -22.00
N ILE A 70 -13.21 -9.61 -21.09
CA ILE A 70 -11.82 -9.96 -21.29
C ILE A 70 -11.52 -11.29 -20.57
N PRO A 71 -10.74 -12.21 -21.17
CA PRO A 71 -10.33 -13.43 -20.48
C PRO A 71 -9.54 -13.10 -19.21
N THR A 72 -9.82 -13.87 -18.16
CA THR A 72 -9.21 -13.71 -16.83
C THR A 72 -7.90 -14.47 -16.73
N LEU A 73 -7.13 -14.21 -15.68
CA LEU A 73 -5.90 -14.97 -15.39
C LEU A 73 -6.17 -16.46 -15.13
N GLU A 74 -7.36 -16.81 -14.66
CA GLU A 74 -7.78 -18.21 -14.46
C GLU A 74 -7.94 -18.94 -15.79
N ASP A 75 -8.38 -18.23 -16.84
CA ASP A 75 -8.50 -18.79 -18.20
C ASP A 75 -7.12 -19.10 -18.83
N LEU A 76 -6.05 -18.47 -18.33
CA LEU A 76 -4.67 -18.78 -18.70
C LEU A 76 -4.06 -19.94 -17.89
N GLY A 77 -4.82 -20.54 -16.96
CA GLY A 77 -4.35 -21.62 -16.08
C GLY A 77 -3.48 -21.14 -14.91
N VAL A 78 -3.53 -19.86 -14.57
CA VAL A 78 -2.77 -19.29 -13.44
C VAL A 78 -3.61 -19.39 -12.17
N VAL A 79 -3.03 -20.01 -11.13
CA VAL A 79 -3.67 -20.07 -9.81
C VAL A 79 -3.44 -18.74 -9.07
N LEU A 80 -4.53 -18.04 -8.75
CA LEU A 80 -4.48 -16.80 -7.99
C LEU A 80 -4.03 -17.06 -6.55
N THR A 81 -3.11 -16.24 -6.06
CA THR A 81 -2.64 -16.29 -4.68
C THR A 81 -3.26 -15.13 -3.89
N HIS A 82 -3.74 -15.40 -2.68
CA HIS A 82 -4.25 -14.33 -1.82
C HIS A 82 -3.11 -13.40 -1.38
N VAL A 83 -3.40 -12.10 -1.46
CA VAL A 83 -2.50 -11.00 -1.07
C VAL A 83 -1.92 -11.22 0.34
N GLU A 84 -2.73 -11.75 1.26
CA GLU A 84 -2.36 -12.02 2.65
C GLU A 84 -1.16 -12.96 2.83
N HIS A 85 -0.90 -13.85 1.87
CA HIS A 85 0.23 -14.78 1.92
C HIS A 85 1.55 -14.13 1.50
N GLN A 86 1.51 -13.16 0.58
CA GLN A 86 2.70 -12.51 0.02
C GLN A 86 3.08 -11.24 0.78
N VAL A 87 2.10 -10.48 1.24
CA VAL A 87 2.29 -9.19 1.93
C VAL A 87 3.30 -9.23 3.09
N PRO A 88 3.34 -10.24 3.98
CA PRO A 88 4.32 -10.29 5.06
C PRO A 88 5.77 -10.33 4.56
N TRP A 89 6.01 -10.95 3.40
CA TRP A 89 7.33 -11.03 2.78
C TRP A 89 7.72 -9.71 2.13
N GLU A 90 6.80 -9.08 1.40
CA GLU A 90 7.03 -7.81 0.71
C GLU A 90 7.21 -6.63 1.68
N LEU A 91 6.49 -6.64 2.81
CA LEU A 91 6.54 -5.57 3.81
C LEU A 91 7.64 -5.78 4.87
N LYS A 92 8.36 -6.91 4.85
CA LYS A 92 9.47 -7.20 5.74
C LYS A 92 10.50 -6.04 5.86
N PRO A 93 10.99 -5.42 4.77
CA PRO A 93 11.96 -4.31 4.89
C PRO A 93 11.37 -3.05 5.52
N TYR A 94 10.05 -2.88 5.49
CA TYR A 94 9.36 -1.70 6.02
C TYR A 94 8.86 -1.88 7.46
N ARG A 95 9.14 -3.03 8.09
CA ARG A 95 8.74 -3.32 9.46
C ARG A 95 9.47 -2.44 10.48
N SER A 96 8.82 -2.12 11.58
CA SER A 96 9.52 -1.56 12.74
C SER A 96 10.50 -2.61 13.28
N ILE A 97 11.78 -2.22 13.38
CA ILE A 97 12.90 -3.07 13.82
C ILE A 97 13.16 -4.27 12.86
N PRO A 98 13.65 -4.02 11.63
CA PRO A 98 13.76 -5.04 10.58
C PRO A 98 14.78 -6.15 10.86
N TYR A 99 15.70 -5.94 11.81
CA TYR A 99 16.74 -6.90 12.19
C TYR A 99 16.42 -7.68 13.47
N TYR A 100 15.22 -7.51 14.04
CA TYR A 100 14.82 -8.25 15.23
C TYR A 100 14.32 -9.64 14.82
N ASP A 101 14.98 -10.68 15.34
CA ASP A 101 14.52 -12.06 15.21
C ASP A 101 13.46 -12.32 16.27
N GLU A 102 12.24 -12.55 15.81
CA GLU A 102 11.06 -12.68 16.68
C GLU A 102 11.01 -14.06 17.31
N GLU A 103 10.68 -14.09 18.60
CA GLU A 103 10.32 -15.34 19.24
C GLU A 103 8.93 -15.80 18.79
N LEU A 104 8.74 -17.12 18.71
CA LEU A 104 7.54 -17.72 18.13
C LEU A 104 6.29 -17.36 18.97
N GLY A 105 5.46 -16.44 18.47
CA GLY A 105 4.22 -16.00 19.13
C GLY A 105 4.30 -14.67 19.86
N GLU A 106 5.40 -13.93 19.75
CA GLU A 106 5.60 -12.62 20.40
C GLU A 106 4.64 -11.53 19.89
N PHE A 107 4.08 -11.70 18.69
CA PHE A 107 3.22 -10.70 18.07
C PHE A 107 1.94 -11.32 17.50
N GLU A 108 0.84 -10.58 17.63
CA GLU A 108 -0.45 -10.96 17.07
C GLU A 108 -0.38 -11.01 15.53
N LYS A 109 -0.97 -12.07 14.95
CA LYS A 109 -1.16 -12.15 13.50
C LYS A 109 -2.27 -11.15 13.12
N PRO A 110 -1.99 -10.15 12.27
CA PRO A 110 -2.98 -9.16 11.91
C PRO A 110 -4.14 -9.82 11.15
N THR A 111 -5.38 -9.53 11.56
CA THR A 111 -6.57 -9.99 10.84
C THR A 111 -6.63 -9.32 9.46
N PRO A 112 -6.85 -10.10 8.39
CA PRO A 112 -6.94 -9.53 7.05
C PRO A 112 -8.15 -8.59 6.90
N PRO A 113 -8.09 -7.63 5.96
CA PRO A 113 -9.19 -6.71 5.72
C PRO A 113 -10.40 -7.47 5.15
N ALA A 114 -11.61 -7.06 5.54
CA ALA A 114 -12.83 -7.64 5.00
C ALA A 114 -12.92 -7.44 3.48
N ALA A 115 -13.12 -8.53 2.74
CA ALA A 115 -13.43 -8.49 1.32
C ALA A 115 -14.72 -7.71 1.10
N VAL A 116 -14.72 -6.81 0.12
CA VAL A 116 -15.95 -6.17 -0.37
C VAL A 116 -16.46 -7.07 -1.49
N VAL A 117 -17.66 -7.60 -1.31
CA VAL A 117 -18.38 -8.40 -2.32
C VAL A 117 -19.09 -7.47 -3.28
#